data_AF-A0A1Q3DWP2-F1
#
_entry.id   AF-A0A1Q3DWP2-F1
#
_cell.length_a   1.000
_cell.length_b   1.000
_cell.length_c   1.000
_cell.angle_alpha   90.00
_cell.angle_beta   90.00
_cell.angle_gamma   90.00
#
_symmetry.space_group_name_H-M   'P 1'
#
loop_
_entity.id
_entity.type
_entity.pdbx_description
1 polymer ?
#
loop_
_entity_poly.entity_id
_entity_poly.type
_entity_poly.pdbx_seq_one_letter_code
_entity_poly.pdbx_strand_id
1 'polypeptide(L)'
;MSSAPPVIKNLPVTNRHDVYDAISPEPYFSAKARILTETGSSRTSAEVLALAADVSDPKDIEQVVAKVIEKYGHLDVAVANAAIGGSWDKRFTEGDPYNDWWKIMEVNVRGPYNVAHYALPQLEKTGGSFVAVSSLACQASLPFASAYSVSKSALNRLVEYTAMEYPSVRSFTIHPGRILTQAPTLRAGPAPKWEPTASDTLQLPAAIILKLTDGSGRFDFLSGRFLSANWDLEEVERDWKKDIVEKDMLVTRFVV
;
A
#
# COMPACT_ATOMS: atom_id res chain seq x y z
N MET A 1 -8.63 12.05 -34.91
CA MET A 1 -7.30 12.19 -34.26
C MET A 1 -7.55 12.28 -32.77
N SER A 2 -7.59 11.14 -32.09
CA SER A 2 -7.80 11.07 -30.64
C SER A 2 -6.44 10.93 -30.00
N SER A 3 -5.84 12.04 -29.57
CA SER A 3 -4.69 11.99 -28.68
C SER A 3 -5.15 11.29 -27.40
N ALA A 4 -4.64 10.09 -27.16
CA ALA A 4 -4.85 9.40 -25.89
C ALA A 4 -4.52 10.37 -24.74
N PRO A 5 -5.28 10.33 -23.63
CA PRO A 5 -4.92 11.10 -22.44
C PRO A 5 -3.46 10.77 -22.07
N PRO A 6 -2.71 11.70 -21.45
CA PRO A 6 -1.36 11.44 -21.01
C PRO A 6 -1.42 10.31 -19.99
N VAL A 7 -1.27 9.08 -20.48
CA VAL A 7 -0.76 7.97 -19.70
C VAL A 7 0.49 8.56 -19.08
N ILE A 8 0.58 8.57 -17.75
CA ILE A 8 1.87 8.66 -17.08
C ILE A 8 2.61 7.44 -17.62
N LYS A 9 3.23 7.58 -18.81
CA LYS A 9 4.34 6.78 -19.24
C LYS A 9 5.25 6.87 -18.04
N ASN A 10 5.34 5.75 -17.33
CA ASN A 10 6.19 5.48 -16.19
C ASN A 10 7.16 6.64 -15.99
N LEU A 11 7.13 7.33 -14.85
CA LEU A 11 8.31 8.10 -14.44
C LEU A 11 9.51 7.22 -14.85
N PRO A 12 10.37 7.65 -15.79
CA PRO A 12 11.38 6.81 -16.42
C PRO A 12 12.54 6.66 -15.45
N VAL A 13 12.20 6.26 -14.23
CA VAL A 13 13.12 5.77 -13.24
C VAL A 13 13.33 4.30 -13.54
N THR A 14 14.54 3.84 -13.29
CA THR A 14 14.91 2.45 -13.52
C THR A 14 13.97 1.56 -12.72
N ASN A 15 13.22 0.67 -13.39
CA ASN A 15 12.42 -0.34 -12.70
C ASN A 15 13.38 -1.30 -11.99
N ARG A 16 13.37 -1.25 -10.66
CA ARG A 16 14.10 -2.18 -9.80
C ARG A 16 13.20 -3.37 -9.52
N HIS A 17 13.77 -4.56 -9.73
CA HIS A 17 13.16 -5.84 -9.37
C HIS A 17 13.81 -6.42 -8.09
N ASP A 18 14.86 -5.73 -7.61
CA ASP A 18 15.71 -6.07 -6.48
C ASP A 18 15.72 -4.94 -5.42
N VAL A 19 16.21 -5.25 -4.23
CA VAL A 19 16.28 -4.31 -3.11
C VAL A 19 17.53 -3.42 -3.25
N TYR A 20 17.49 -2.16 -2.80
CA TYR A 20 18.69 -1.31 -2.72
C TYR A 20 19.83 -2.05 -1.99
N ASP A 21 21.06 -1.99 -2.49
CA ASP A 21 22.22 -2.61 -1.82
C ASP A 21 22.41 -2.11 -0.37
N ALA A 22 22.10 -0.83 -0.13
CA ALA A 22 22.11 -0.21 1.19
C ALA A 22 20.96 -0.66 2.13
N ILE A 23 19.94 -1.32 1.57
CA ILE A 23 18.78 -1.89 2.26
C ILE A 23 18.77 -3.40 2.00
N SER A 24 19.93 -4.06 1.91
CA SER A 24 19.97 -5.52 1.85
C SER A 24 19.22 -6.08 3.06
N PRO A 25 18.10 -6.81 2.86
CA PRO A 25 17.18 -7.18 3.92
C PRO A 25 17.69 -8.35 4.78
N GLU A 26 18.85 -8.94 4.45
CA GLU A 26 19.47 -10.06 5.18
C GLU A 26 19.50 -9.85 6.71
N PRO A 27 19.90 -8.67 7.25
CA PRO A 27 19.90 -8.44 8.69
C PRO A 27 18.51 -8.19 9.29
N TYR A 28 17.55 -7.70 8.50
CA TYR A 28 16.23 -7.25 9.00
C TYR A 28 15.12 -8.30 8.82
N PHE A 29 15.24 -9.20 7.83
CA PHE A 29 14.16 -10.11 7.41
C PHE A 29 14.45 -11.59 7.57
N SER A 30 15.57 -11.98 8.19
CA SER A 30 15.63 -13.27 8.90
C SER A 30 14.48 -13.41 9.92
N ALA A 31 13.82 -12.29 10.28
CA ALA A 31 12.61 -12.24 11.09
C ALA A 31 11.35 -12.84 10.42
N LYS A 32 11.20 -12.80 9.09
CA LYS A 32 9.91 -13.18 8.45
C LYS A 32 9.67 -14.69 8.39
N ALA A 33 10.72 -15.49 8.27
CA ALA A 33 10.62 -16.96 8.39
C ALA A 33 10.43 -17.43 9.85
N ARG A 34 10.34 -16.51 10.82
CA ARG A 34 10.32 -16.79 12.27
C ARG A 34 9.10 -16.22 13.00
N ILE A 35 8.50 -15.14 12.51
CA ILE A 35 7.26 -14.56 13.09
C ILE A 35 6.06 -15.51 12.94
N LEU A 36 6.04 -16.36 11.91
CA LEU A 36 4.96 -17.34 11.70
C LEU A 36 5.28 -18.74 12.24
N THR A 37 6.54 -19.04 12.58
CA THR A 37 6.93 -20.43 12.87
C THR A 37 7.11 -20.72 14.35
N GLU A 38 7.67 -19.84 15.19
CA GLU A 38 7.89 -20.23 16.59
C GLU A 38 8.22 -19.02 17.48
N THR A 39 7.44 -18.89 18.55
CA THR A 39 7.82 -18.27 19.83
C THR A 39 9.10 -18.95 20.37
N GLY A 40 10.28 -18.64 19.80
CA GLY A 40 11.52 -19.36 20.11
C GLY A 40 12.77 -18.91 19.34
N SER A 41 13.27 -17.73 19.67
CA SER A 41 14.67 -17.25 19.56
C SER A 41 15.46 -17.22 18.24
N SER A 42 15.97 -15.99 17.97
CA SER A 42 17.29 -15.60 17.41
C SER A 42 17.36 -15.00 15.99
N ARG A 43 17.20 -13.67 15.89
CA ARG A 43 18.07 -12.73 15.12
C ARG A 43 17.50 -11.29 14.99
N THR A 44 16.37 -10.97 15.64
CA THR A 44 15.94 -9.57 15.84
C THR A 44 15.54 -9.37 17.30
N SER A 45 15.99 -8.28 17.92
CA SER A 45 15.58 -7.84 19.27
C SER A 45 14.20 -7.19 19.31
N ALA A 46 13.50 -7.14 18.17
CA ALA A 46 12.19 -6.50 18.05
C ALA A 46 11.13 -7.26 18.86
N GLU A 47 10.43 -6.52 19.72
CA GLU A 47 9.27 -7.03 20.44
C GLU A 47 8.06 -7.07 19.51
N VAL A 48 7.29 -8.17 19.54
CA VAL A 48 6.12 -8.36 18.68
C VAL A 48 4.85 -8.52 19.53
N LEU A 49 3.83 -7.71 19.24
CA LEU A 49 2.47 -7.89 19.73
C LEU A 49 1.58 -8.36 18.57
N ALA A 50 1.03 -9.58 18.67
CA ALA A 50 0.12 -10.13 17.67
C ALA A 50 -1.33 -10.04 18.15
N LEU A 51 -2.20 -9.45 17.33
CA LEU A 51 -3.63 -9.26 17.61
C LEU A 51 -4.46 -9.73 16.41
N ALA A 52 -5.52 -10.49 16.66
CA ALA A 52 -6.50 -10.84 15.63
C ALA A 52 -7.46 -9.68 15.44
N ALA A 53 -7.73 -9.31 14.18
CA ALA A 53 -8.65 -8.25 13.81
C ALA A 53 -9.15 -8.43 12.36
N ASP A 54 -10.44 -8.19 12.13
CA ASP A 54 -10.98 -7.94 10.79
C ASP A 54 -10.96 -6.43 10.53
N VAL A 55 -10.20 -6.00 9.52
CA VAL A 55 -10.10 -4.57 9.18
C VAL A 55 -11.45 -3.96 8.80
N SER A 56 -12.40 -4.75 8.32
CA SER A 56 -13.74 -4.28 7.97
C SER A 56 -14.64 -4.03 9.19
N ASP A 57 -14.28 -4.54 10.38
CA ASP A 57 -14.93 -4.20 11.65
C ASP A 57 -14.19 -3.04 12.35
N PRO A 58 -14.82 -1.85 12.48
CA PRO A 58 -14.18 -0.73 13.16
C PRO A 58 -13.84 -1.01 14.62
N LYS A 59 -14.61 -1.86 15.33
CA LYS A 59 -14.36 -2.18 16.75
C LYS A 59 -13.09 -2.99 16.94
N ASP A 60 -12.74 -3.84 15.98
CA ASP A 60 -11.51 -4.61 16.00
C ASP A 60 -10.31 -3.67 15.85
N ILE A 61 -10.38 -2.70 14.92
CA ILE A 61 -9.30 -1.73 14.71
C ILE A 61 -9.15 -0.77 15.89
N GLU A 62 -10.26 -0.31 16.48
CA GLU A 62 -10.24 0.48 17.71
C GLU A 62 -9.46 -0.24 18.82
N GLN A 63 -9.77 -1.52 19.04
CA GLN A 63 -9.10 -2.33 20.05
C GLN A 63 -7.62 -2.57 19.72
N VAL A 64 -7.27 -2.76 18.45
CA VAL A 64 -5.87 -2.91 18.02
C VAL A 64 -5.08 -1.66 18.36
N VAL A 65 -5.56 -0.48 17.96
CA VAL A 65 -4.87 0.78 18.24
C VAL A 65 -4.79 1.03 19.74
N ALA A 66 -5.88 0.81 20.49
CA ALA A 66 -5.88 0.97 21.94
C ALA A 66 -4.81 0.09 22.63
N LYS A 67 -4.69 -1.19 22.24
CA LYS A 67 -3.68 -2.11 22.80
C LYS A 67 -2.25 -1.73 22.43
N VAL A 68 -2.03 -1.19 21.23
CA VAL A 68 -0.72 -0.65 20.83
C VAL A 68 -0.34 0.53 21.71
N ILE A 69 -1.25 1.47 21.93
CA ILE A 69 -1.00 2.63 22.79
C ILE A 69 -0.83 2.22 24.26
N GLU A 70 -1.63 1.28 24.77
CA GLU A 70 -1.48 0.75 26.12
C GLU A 70 -0.08 0.13 26.33
N LYS A 71 0.38 -0.65 25.36
CA LYS A 71 1.64 -1.38 25.47
C LYS A 71 2.88 -0.51 25.23
N TYR A 72 2.86 0.31 24.18
CA TYR A 72 4.03 1.03 23.69
C TYR A 72 3.98 2.55 23.97
N GLY A 73 2.81 3.09 24.32
CA GLY A 73 2.62 4.51 24.63
C GLY A 73 2.49 5.43 23.41
N HIS A 74 2.77 4.93 22.21
CA HIS A 74 2.80 5.72 20.97
C HIS A 74 2.58 4.85 19.73
N LEU A 75 2.34 5.51 18.60
CA LEU A 75 2.25 4.89 17.27
C LEU A 75 2.96 5.80 16.26
N ASP A 76 4.01 5.29 15.62
CA ASP A 76 4.79 6.06 14.63
C ASP A 76 4.45 5.72 13.18
N VAL A 77 4.03 4.48 12.92
CA VAL A 77 3.76 4.00 11.56
C VAL A 77 2.52 3.10 11.57
N ALA A 78 1.57 3.38 10.69
CA ALA A 78 0.45 2.49 10.39
C ALA A 78 0.46 2.09 8.91
N VAL A 79 0.41 0.78 8.65
CA VAL A 79 0.39 0.24 7.28
C VAL A 79 -0.94 -0.48 7.02
N ALA A 80 -1.82 0.15 6.24
CA ALA A 80 -3.06 -0.44 5.75
C ALA A 80 -2.77 -1.34 4.54
N ASN A 81 -2.38 -2.59 4.82
CA ASN A 81 -1.99 -3.58 3.79
C ASN A 81 -3.10 -4.59 3.43
N ALA A 82 -4.06 -4.85 4.32
CA ALA A 82 -5.07 -5.89 4.13
C ALA A 82 -5.92 -5.65 2.87
N ALA A 83 -6.12 -6.70 2.06
CA ALA A 83 -6.94 -6.64 0.85
C ALA A 83 -7.43 -8.02 0.38
N ILE A 84 -8.54 -8.03 -0.36
CA ILE A 84 -9.03 -9.16 -1.15
C ILE A 84 -9.25 -8.74 -2.61
N GLY A 85 -9.18 -9.70 -3.54
CA GLY A 85 -9.23 -9.44 -4.99
C GLY A 85 -10.49 -9.92 -5.70
N GLY A 86 -11.19 -10.91 -5.13
CA GLY A 86 -12.31 -11.59 -5.77
C GLY A 86 -11.91 -12.44 -6.98
N SER A 87 -12.93 -12.93 -7.70
CA SER A 87 -12.75 -13.67 -8.97
C SER A 87 -12.76 -12.72 -10.16
N TRP A 88 -11.87 -12.93 -11.13
CA TRP A 88 -11.70 -12.08 -12.31
C TRP A 88 -12.17 -12.80 -13.60
N ASP A 89 -13.33 -13.43 -13.52
CA ASP A 89 -13.91 -14.29 -14.55
C ASP A 89 -15.35 -13.95 -14.90
N LYS A 90 -15.95 -12.96 -14.23
CA LYS A 90 -17.35 -12.55 -14.37
C LYS A 90 -17.49 -11.03 -14.53
N ARG A 91 -18.51 -10.60 -15.25
CA ARG A 91 -18.95 -9.19 -15.24
C ARG A 91 -19.43 -8.83 -13.83
N PHE A 92 -19.30 -7.56 -13.47
CA PHE A 92 -19.63 -7.11 -12.12
C PHE A 92 -21.12 -7.29 -11.74
N THR A 93 -22.00 -7.52 -12.71
CA THR A 93 -23.43 -7.80 -12.50
C THR A 93 -23.76 -9.29 -12.43
N GLU A 94 -22.79 -10.18 -12.60
CA GLU A 94 -23.01 -11.64 -12.70
C GLU A 94 -22.68 -12.39 -11.39
N GLY A 95 -22.29 -11.67 -10.33
CA GLY A 95 -21.99 -12.20 -9.00
C GLY A 95 -23.03 -11.80 -7.93
N ASP A 96 -22.83 -12.29 -6.71
CA ASP A 96 -23.57 -11.82 -5.53
C ASP A 96 -23.14 -10.37 -5.23
N PRO A 97 -24.05 -9.38 -5.30
CA PRO A 97 -23.67 -7.98 -5.11
C PRO A 97 -23.06 -7.70 -3.73
N TYR A 98 -23.44 -8.45 -2.70
CA TYR A 98 -22.95 -8.26 -1.32
C TYR A 98 -21.66 -9.02 -1.07
N ASN A 99 -21.60 -10.29 -1.48
CA ASN A 99 -20.50 -11.19 -1.13
C ASN A 99 -19.35 -11.19 -2.14
N ASP A 100 -19.58 -10.77 -3.38
CA ASP A 100 -18.54 -10.70 -4.41
C ASP A 100 -18.01 -9.27 -4.57
N TRP A 101 -18.81 -8.37 -5.15
CA TRP A 101 -18.34 -7.02 -5.49
C TRP A 101 -18.22 -6.11 -4.26
N TRP A 102 -19.26 -6.05 -3.42
CA TRP A 102 -19.26 -5.12 -2.29
C TRP A 102 -18.35 -5.57 -1.13
N LYS A 103 -18.18 -6.87 -0.91
CA LYS A 103 -17.22 -7.38 0.09
C LYS A 103 -15.79 -6.89 -0.17
N ILE A 104 -15.40 -6.73 -1.44
CA ILE A 104 -14.11 -6.13 -1.81
C ILE A 104 -14.05 -4.67 -1.36
N MET A 105 -15.12 -3.90 -1.46
CA MET A 105 -15.18 -2.52 -0.97
C MET A 105 -15.11 -2.46 0.57
N GLU A 106 -15.82 -3.34 1.27
CA GLU A 106 -15.75 -3.43 2.74
C GLU A 106 -14.32 -3.71 3.23
N VAL A 107 -13.59 -4.61 2.58
CA VAL A 107 -12.22 -4.93 3.01
C VAL A 107 -11.21 -3.90 2.51
N ASN A 108 -11.26 -3.54 1.23
CA ASN A 108 -10.20 -2.75 0.59
C ASN A 108 -10.38 -1.23 0.71
N VAL A 109 -11.57 -0.75 1.06
CA VAL A 109 -11.86 0.69 1.24
C VAL A 109 -12.21 0.98 2.68
N ARG A 110 -13.26 0.33 3.22
CA ARG A 110 -13.66 0.54 4.61
C ARG A 110 -12.57 0.06 5.58
N GLY A 111 -11.87 -1.02 5.26
CA GLY A 111 -10.70 -1.48 6.03
C GLY A 111 -9.64 -0.41 6.24
N PRO A 112 -8.98 0.10 5.18
CA PRO A 112 -8.03 1.20 5.30
C PRO A 112 -8.61 2.48 5.93
N TYR A 113 -9.88 2.80 5.66
CA TYR A 113 -10.55 3.91 6.34
C TYR A 113 -10.62 3.70 7.86
N ASN A 114 -11.02 2.51 8.33
CA ASN A 114 -11.05 2.20 9.77
C ASN A 114 -9.65 2.34 10.37
N VAL A 115 -8.60 1.84 9.69
CA VAL A 115 -7.20 2.00 10.15
C VAL A 115 -6.85 3.49 10.24
N ALA A 116 -7.11 4.27 9.20
CA ALA A 116 -6.87 5.71 9.20
C ALA A 116 -7.61 6.42 10.35
N HIS A 117 -8.91 6.12 10.52
CA HIS A 117 -9.78 6.74 11.51
C HIS A 117 -9.20 6.64 12.94
N TYR A 118 -8.70 5.47 13.33
CA TYR A 118 -8.15 5.26 14.68
C TYR A 118 -6.65 5.58 14.77
N ALA A 119 -5.86 5.39 13.70
CA ALA A 119 -4.42 5.58 13.72
C ALA A 119 -4.00 7.04 13.54
N LEU A 120 -4.64 7.81 12.66
CA LEU A 120 -4.21 9.18 12.31
C LEU A 120 -4.15 10.12 13.52
N PRO A 121 -5.12 10.13 14.46
CA PRO A 121 -5.01 10.94 15.67
C PRO A 121 -3.83 10.57 16.58
N GLN A 122 -3.32 9.33 16.50
CA GLN A 122 -2.12 8.92 17.24
C GLN A 122 -0.84 9.26 16.48
N LEU A 123 -0.84 9.04 15.17
CA LEU A 123 0.27 9.40 14.28
C LEU A 123 0.54 10.91 14.28
N GLU A 124 -0.51 11.73 14.36
CA GLU A 124 -0.36 13.19 14.43
C GLU A 124 0.46 13.63 15.66
N LYS A 125 0.34 12.92 16.78
CA LYS A 125 1.09 13.22 18.01
C LYS A 125 2.59 12.95 17.87
N THR A 126 2.96 12.02 16.99
CA THR A 126 4.35 11.62 16.74
C THR A 126 4.93 12.24 15.47
N GLY A 127 4.11 12.90 14.66
CA GLY A 127 4.48 13.27 13.28
C GLY A 127 4.76 12.03 12.42
N GLY A 128 4.05 10.94 12.70
CA GLY A 128 4.28 9.61 12.15
C GLY A 128 3.97 9.47 10.65
N SER A 129 3.79 8.22 10.21
CA SER A 129 3.47 7.89 8.82
C SER A 129 2.27 6.95 8.66
N PHE A 130 1.43 7.23 7.68
CA PHE A 130 0.35 6.35 7.24
C PHE A 130 0.63 5.82 5.83
N VAL A 131 0.69 4.51 5.66
CA VAL A 131 0.94 3.89 4.36
C VAL A 131 -0.22 2.99 3.98
N ALA A 132 -0.78 3.21 2.80
CA ALA A 132 -1.82 2.34 2.25
C ALA A 132 -1.29 1.58 1.03
N VAL A 133 -1.44 0.26 1.04
CA VAL A 133 -0.95 -0.59 -0.06
C VAL A 133 -2.00 -0.64 -1.17
N SER A 134 -1.72 0.09 -2.25
CA SER A 134 -2.56 0.23 -3.44
C SER A 134 -2.17 -0.81 -4.51
N SER A 135 -2.40 -0.49 -5.78
CA SER A 135 -2.05 -1.36 -6.93
C SER A 135 -1.96 -0.56 -8.22
N LEU A 136 -1.16 -0.98 -9.19
CA LEU A 136 -1.25 -0.47 -10.56
C LEU A 136 -2.65 -0.63 -11.18
N ALA A 137 -3.45 -1.58 -10.70
CA ALA A 137 -4.85 -1.72 -11.12
C ALA A 137 -5.70 -0.46 -10.84
N CYS A 138 -5.28 0.44 -9.96
CA CYS A 138 -5.97 1.73 -9.77
C CYS A 138 -5.91 2.65 -11.00
N GLN A 139 -4.95 2.43 -11.90
CA GLN A 139 -4.75 3.25 -13.09
C GLN A 139 -5.32 2.62 -14.36
N ALA A 140 -5.90 1.41 -14.27
CA ALA A 140 -6.31 0.62 -15.43
C ALA A 140 -7.77 0.19 -15.35
N SER A 141 -8.49 0.32 -16.47
CA SER A 141 -9.81 -0.30 -16.65
C SER A 141 -9.65 -1.74 -17.13
N LEU A 142 -9.44 -2.65 -16.18
CA LEU A 142 -9.28 -4.07 -16.46
C LEU A 142 -10.65 -4.78 -16.46
N PRO A 143 -11.04 -5.47 -17.54
CA PRO A 143 -12.25 -6.31 -17.55
C PRO A 143 -12.25 -7.29 -16.37
N PHE A 144 -13.43 -7.51 -15.79
CA PHE A 144 -13.67 -8.45 -14.67
C PHE A 144 -13.02 -8.07 -13.32
N ALA A 145 -12.12 -7.07 -13.27
CA ALA A 145 -11.45 -6.62 -12.05
C ALA A 145 -12.01 -5.30 -11.49
N SER A 146 -13.28 -4.99 -11.81
CA SER A 146 -13.87 -3.67 -11.51
C SER A 146 -13.88 -3.31 -10.02
N ALA A 147 -14.33 -4.22 -9.15
CA ALA A 147 -14.36 -3.99 -7.70
C ALA A 147 -12.96 -3.68 -7.15
N TYR A 148 -11.98 -4.49 -7.53
CA TYR A 148 -10.59 -4.32 -7.10
C TYR A 148 -10.01 -2.99 -7.61
N SER A 149 -10.15 -2.70 -8.91
CA SER A 149 -9.61 -1.48 -9.53
C SER A 149 -10.26 -0.21 -8.93
N VAL A 150 -11.58 -0.22 -8.73
CA VAL A 150 -12.31 0.86 -8.05
C VAL A 150 -11.82 1.01 -6.61
N SER A 151 -11.70 -0.08 -5.85
CA SER A 151 -11.25 -0.03 -4.44
C SER A 151 -9.85 0.56 -4.29
N LYS A 152 -8.91 0.21 -5.18
CA LYS A 152 -7.54 0.73 -5.14
C LYS A 152 -7.46 2.18 -5.63
N SER A 153 -8.35 2.60 -6.52
CA SER A 153 -8.49 4.02 -6.90
C SER A 153 -9.01 4.87 -5.73
N ALA A 154 -10.02 4.36 -5.01
CA ALA A 154 -10.55 5.04 -3.82
C ALA A 154 -9.47 5.22 -2.73
N LEU A 155 -8.59 4.23 -2.57
CA LEU A 155 -7.50 4.28 -1.60
C LEU A 155 -6.49 5.41 -1.87
N ASN A 156 -6.17 5.68 -3.13
CA ASN A 156 -5.30 6.80 -3.50
C ASN A 156 -5.92 8.13 -3.07
N ARG A 157 -7.22 8.31 -3.33
CA ARG A 157 -7.93 9.52 -2.90
C ARG A 157 -8.03 9.64 -1.38
N LEU A 158 -8.19 8.53 -0.66
CA LEU A 158 -8.18 8.55 0.82
C LEU A 158 -6.86 9.12 1.35
N VAL A 159 -5.71 8.66 0.82
CA VAL A 159 -4.39 9.15 1.24
C VAL A 159 -4.16 10.61 0.86
N GLU A 160 -4.65 11.06 -0.30
CA GLU A 160 -4.64 12.48 -0.66
C GLU A 160 -5.35 13.33 0.40
N TYR A 161 -6.54 12.90 0.86
CA TYR A 161 -7.25 13.56 1.96
C TYR A 161 -6.50 13.48 3.28
N THR A 162 -5.91 12.33 3.61
CA THR A 162 -5.10 12.19 4.82
C THR A 162 -3.97 13.22 4.86
N ALA A 163 -3.23 13.40 3.75
CA ALA A 163 -2.14 14.38 3.70
C ALA A 163 -2.62 15.83 3.80
N MET A 164 -3.85 16.13 3.35
CA MET A 164 -4.44 17.48 3.46
C MET A 164 -5.00 17.76 4.86
N GLU A 165 -5.64 16.77 5.48
CA GLU A 165 -6.32 16.93 6.78
C GLU A 165 -5.39 16.72 7.97
N TYR A 166 -4.33 15.92 7.80
CA TYR A 166 -3.31 15.62 8.80
C TYR A 166 -1.92 15.95 8.25
N PRO A 167 -1.58 17.24 8.02
CA PRO A 167 -0.33 17.64 7.36
C PRO A 167 0.94 17.29 8.15
N SER A 168 0.83 16.99 9.44
CA SER A 168 1.91 16.46 10.28
C SER A 168 2.16 14.96 10.07
N VAL A 169 1.24 14.23 9.43
CA VAL A 169 1.33 12.79 9.16
C VAL A 169 1.73 12.55 7.71
N ARG A 170 2.89 11.90 7.53
CA ARG A 170 3.41 11.57 6.19
C ARG A 170 2.62 10.40 5.62
N SER A 171 1.93 10.62 4.52
CA SER A 171 0.93 9.67 4.03
C SER A 171 1.22 9.21 2.61
N PHE A 172 1.22 7.91 2.34
CA PHE A 172 1.63 7.38 1.03
C PHE A 172 0.70 6.29 0.53
N THR A 173 0.45 6.24 -0.78
CA THR A 173 -0.04 5.02 -1.44
C THR A 173 1.08 4.34 -2.19
N ILE A 174 1.16 3.01 -2.06
CA ILE A 174 2.25 2.23 -2.65
C ILE A 174 1.68 1.07 -3.47
N HIS A 175 2.01 1.00 -4.75
CA HIS A 175 1.93 -0.24 -5.51
C HIS A 175 3.10 -1.15 -5.09
N PRO A 176 2.84 -2.38 -4.61
CA PRO A 176 3.89 -3.21 -4.01
C PRO A 176 4.78 -3.97 -5.01
N GLY A 177 4.58 -3.82 -6.32
CA GLY A 177 5.15 -4.69 -7.34
C GLY A 177 4.29 -5.92 -7.63
N ARG A 178 4.80 -6.82 -8.48
CA ARG A 178 4.14 -8.08 -8.88
C ARG A 178 4.66 -9.24 -8.06
N ILE A 179 4.04 -9.46 -6.90
CA ILE A 179 4.47 -10.46 -5.93
C ILE A 179 3.49 -11.63 -5.91
N LEU A 180 4.02 -12.86 -5.98
CA LEU A 180 3.22 -14.06 -5.76
C LEU A 180 2.92 -14.19 -4.26
N THR A 181 1.63 -14.10 -3.89
CA THR A 181 1.18 -14.22 -2.49
C THR A 181 0.05 -15.24 -2.38
N GLN A 182 -0.12 -15.81 -1.19
CA GLN A 182 -1.23 -16.72 -0.87
C GLN A 182 -2.58 -15.98 -0.68
N ALA A 183 -2.59 -14.65 -0.73
CA ALA A 183 -3.82 -13.89 -0.60
C ALA A 183 -4.84 -14.42 -1.64
N PRO A 184 -6.15 -14.46 -1.32
CA PRO A 184 -7.19 -14.96 -2.24
C PRO A 184 -7.32 -14.15 -3.55
N THR A 185 -6.38 -13.25 -3.83
CA THR A 185 -6.51 -12.06 -4.65
C THR A 185 -6.51 -12.29 -6.14
N LEU A 186 -6.16 -13.48 -6.64
CA LEU A 186 -6.12 -13.71 -8.08
C LEU A 186 -6.45 -15.16 -8.42
N ARG A 187 -7.68 -15.62 -8.15
CA ARG A 187 -8.24 -16.73 -8.93
C ARG A 187 -8.64 -16.16 -10.28
N ALA A 188 -7.66 -15.96 -11.15
CA ALA A 188 -7.94 -15.78 -12.56
C ALA A 188 -8.72 -17.03 -13.01
N GLY A 189 -9.79 -16.84 -13.81
CA GLY A 189 -10.41 -17.93 -14.55
C GLY A 189 -9.42 -18.54 -15.55
N PRO A 190 -9.79 -18.91 -16.79
CA PRO A 190 -8.78 -19.20 -17.81
C PRO A 190 -7.99 -17.91 -18.07
N ALA A 191 -6.88 -17.75 -17.34
CA ALA A 191 -6.13 -16.52 -17.23
C ALA A 191 -5.58 -16.13 -18.61
N PRO A 192 -5.50 -14.82 -18.95
CA PRO A 192 -4.41 -14.40 -19.80
C PRO A 192 -3.12 -14.83 -19.07
N LYS A 193 -2.15 -15.40 -19.79
CA LYS A 193 -0.92 -15.99 -19.25
C LYS A 193 -0.06 -14.96 -18.47
N TRP A 194 -0.45 -14.60 -17.25
CA TRP A 194 0.26 -13.63 -16.39
C TRP A 194 1.26 -14.29 -15.43
N GLU A 195 1.17 -15.61 -15.25
CA GLU A 195 2.05 -16.42 -14.39
C GLU A 195 3.57 -16.23 -14.65
N PRO A 196 4.06 -15.95 -15.88
CA PRO A 196 5.49 -15.70 -16.08
C PRO A 196 6.00 -14.33 -15.59
N THR A 197 5.15 -13.47 -15.00
CA THR A 197 5.48 -12.04 -14.76
C THR A 197 5.50 -11.59 -13.30
N ALA A 198 5.28 -12.50 -12.34
CA ALA A 198 5.47 -12.20 -10.91
C ALA A 198 6.95 -12.41 -10.55
N SER A 199 7.78 -11.41 -10.83
CA SER A 199 9.24 -11.44 -10.61
C SER A 199 9.69 -10.75 -9.32
N ASP A 200 8.80 -9.99 -8.66
CA ASP A 200 9.21 -9.12 -7.56
C ASP A 200 9.18 -9.86 -6.22
N THR A 201 10.15 -9.54 -5.37
CA THR A 201 10.29 -10.15 -4.04
C THR A 201 9.39 -9.47 -3.01
N LEU A 202 9.02 -10.19 -1.94
CA LEU A 202 8.30 -9.61 -0.80
C LEU A 202 9.07 -8.49 -0.10
N GLN A 203 10.39 -8.47 -0.28
CA GLN A 203 11.33 -7.54 0.33
C GLN A 203 11.27 -6.16 -0.35
N LEU A 204 10.96 -6.11 -1.64
CA LEU A 204 10.90 -4.87 -2.41
C LEU A 204 9.96 -3.80 -1.78
N PRO A 205 8.66 -4.08 -1.59
CA PRO A 205 7.77 -3.09 -0.98
C PRO A 205 8.08 -2.83 0.49
N ALA A 206 8.60 -3.82 1.22
CA ALA A 206 8.96 -3.65 2.62
C ALA A 206 10.13 -2.65 2.78
N ALA A 207 11.14 -2.75 1.93
CA ALA A 207 12.27 -1.82 1.91
C ALA A 207 11.85 -0.39 1.55
N ILE A 208 10.93 -0.25 0.59
CA ILE A 208 10.40 1.07 0.20
C ILE A 208 9.59 1.70 1.34
N ILE A 209 8.74 0.92 2.03
CA ILE A 209 8.00 1.41 3.20
C ILE A 209 8.97 1.88 4.27
N LEU A 210 9.99 1.08 4.62
CA LEU A 210 11.00 1.46 5.61
C LEU A 210 11.70 2.78 5.23
N LYS A 211 12.09 2.95 3.97
CA LYS A 211 12.76 4.17 3.49
C LYS A 211 11.85 5.41 3.56
N LEU A 212 10.55 5.24 3.34
CA LEU A 212 9.58 6.34 3.45
C LEU A 212 9.26 6.69 4.91
N THR A 213 9.43 5.74 5.84
CA THR A 213 9.04 5.89 7.24
C THR A 213 10.23 5.89 8.21
N ASP A 214 11.44 6.18 7.74
CA ASP A 214 12.68 6.12 8.54
C ASP A 214 12.86 7.32 9.52
N GLY A 215 11.94 8.29 9.49
CA GLY A 215 12.00 9.48 10.33
C GLY A 215 12.90 10.60 9.79
N SER A 216 13.65 10.38 8.70
CA SER A 216 14.60 11.37 8.14
C SER A 216 13.92 12.57 7.49
N GLY A 217 12.68 12.40 7.02
CA GLY A 217 11.94 13.42 6.28
C GLY A 217 12.40 13.60 4.82
N ARG A 218 13.39 12.82 4.35
CA ARG A 218 13.99 12.97 3.02
C ARG A 218 12.94 12.92 1.89
N PHE A 219 11.95 12.04 2.03
CA PHE A 219 10.92 11.79 1.03
C PHE A 219 9.56 12.42 1.35
N ASP A 220 9.49 13.39 2.27
CA ASP A 220 8.23 14.02 2.69
C ASP A 220 7.52 14.77 1.54
N PHE A 221 8.26 15.18 0.51
CA PHE A 221 7.70 15.75 -0.72
C PHE A 221 6.79 14.77 -1.49
N LEU A 222 6.87 13.47 -1.19
CA LEU A 222 6.01 12.42 -1.74
C LEU A 222 4.75 12.17 -0.89
N SER A 223 4.56 12.86 0.25
CA SER A 223 3.35 12.72 1.05
C SER A 223 2.10 13.09 0.23
N GLY A 224 1.02 12.34 0.39
CA GLY A 224 -0.23 12.45 -0.37
C GLY A 224 -0.20 11.81 -1.76
N ARG A 225 0.87 11.12 -2.16
CA ARG A 225 1.08 10.67 -3.55
C ARG A 225 1.11 9.15 -3.71
N PHE A 226 0.89 8.72 -4.95
CA PHE A 226 1.02 7.34 -5.40
C PHE A 226 2.46 7.02 -5.82
N LEU A 227 2.98 5.93 -5.28
CA LEU A 227 4.34 5.44 -5.50
C LEU A 227 4.32 3.99 -5.99
N SER A 228 5.34 3.61 -6.75
CA SER A 228 5.61 2.21 -7.06
C SER A 228 6.82 1.73 -6.28
N ALA A 229 6.74 0.53 -5.69
CA ALA A 229 7.86 -0.09 -5.01
C ALA A 229 9.01 -0.42 -5.97
N ASN A 230 8.75 -0.53 -7.28
CA ASN A 230 9.77 -0.75 -8.29
C ASN A 230 10.59 0.52 -8.62
N TRP A 231 10.26 1.68 -8.06
CA TRP A 231 10.97 2.93 -8.35
C TRP A 231 12.21 3.10 -7.47
N ASP A 232 13.29 3.59 -8.09
CA ASP A 232 14.42 4.11 -7.34
C ASP A 232 14.09 5.53 -6.79
N LEU A 233 13.82 5.64 -5.50
CA LEU A 233 13.44 6.87 -4.82
C LEU A 233 14.54 7.94 -4.86
N GLU A 234 15.81 7.56 -5.00
CA GLU A 234 16.90 8.53 -5.14
C GLU A 234 16.93 9.13 -6.54
N GLU A 235 16.61 8.32 -7.55
CA GLU A 235 16.36 8.80 -8.91
C GLU A 235 15.09 9.68 -8.97
N VAL A 236 14.01 9.27 -8.30
CA VAL A 236 12.79 10.10 -8.16
C VAL A 236 13.13 11.45 -7.51
N GLU A 237 13.91 11.44 -6.42
CA GLU A 237 14.32 12.69 -5.75
C GLU A 237 15.20 13.56 -6.65
N ARG A 238 16.24 12.97 -7.26
CA ARG A 238 17.23 13.72 -8.05
C ARG A 238 16.62 14.32 -9.31
N ASP A 239 15.84 13.53 -10.04
CA ASP A 239 15.43 13.86 -11.41
C ASP A 239 14.00 14.38 -11.49
N TRP A 240 13.13 14.02 -10.53
CA TRP A 240 11.69 14.28 -10.63
C TRP A 240 11.09 15.12 -9.49
N LYS A 241 11.79 15.33 -8.37
CA LYS A 241 11.25 16.09 -7.22
C LYS A 241 10.69 17.45 -7.60
N LYS A 242 11.43 18.21 -8.42
CA LYS A 242 11.00 19.54 -8.87
C LYS A 242 9.65 19.48 -9.59
N ASP A 243 9.56 18.61 -10.60
CA ASP A 243 8.35 18.44 -11.40
C ASP A 243 7.18 17.89 -10.59
N ILE A 244 7.44 16.92 -9.69
CA ILE A 244 6.41 16.34 -8.81
C ILE A 244 5.78 17.42 -7.93
N VAL A 245 6.59 18.30 -7.36
CA VAL A 245 6.11 19.36 -6.46
C VAL A 245 5.46 20.50 -7.26
N GLU A 246 6.11 21.01 -8.30
CA GLU A 246 5.62 22.18 -9.05
C GLU A 246 4.35 21.89 -9.87
N LYS A 247 4.24 20.67 -10.41
CA LYS A 247 3.10 20.26 -11.26
C LYS A 247 2.09 19.39 -10.52
N ASP A 248 2.28 19.19 -9.22
CA ASP A 248 1.44 18.35 -8.37
C ASP A 248 1.19 16.95 -8.98
N MET A 249 2.28 16.27 -9.36
CA MET A 249 2.20 14.96 -10.00
C MET A 249 1.90 13.84 -8.99
N LEU A 250 1.55 12.66 -9.52
CA LEU A 250 1.33 11.41 -8.76
C LEU A 250 0.11 11.42 -7.84
N VAL A 251 -0.85 12.30 -8.12
CA VAL A 251 -2.17 12.36 -7.47
C VAL A 251 -3.27 12.05 -8.49
N THR A 252 -4.45 11.70 -7.99
CA THR A 252 -5.61 11.34 -8.81
C THR A 252 -6.28 12.59 -9.38
N ARG A 253 -6.24 12.77 -10.71
CA ARG A 253 -6.87 13.89 -11.43
C ARG A 253 -7.70 13.41 -12.60
N PHE A 254 -8.74 14.17 -12.94
CA PHE A 254 -9.39 14.05 -14.24
C PHE A 254 -8.51 14.69 -15.30
N VAL A 255 -8.46 14.09 -16.49
CA VAL A 255 -7.91 14.74 -17.68
C VAL A 255 -9.04 15.59 -18.24
N VAL A 256 -8.91 16.92 -18.11
CA VAL A 256 -9.86 17.92 -18.61
C VAL A 256 -9.28 18.58 -19.85
#